data_AF-A0A2P7AUY6-F1
#
_entry.id   AF-A0A2P7AUY6-F1
#
_cell.length_a   1.000
_cell.length_b   1.000
_cell.length_c   1.000
_cell.angle_alpha   90.00
_cell.angle_beta   90.00
_cell.angle_gamma   90.00
#
_symmetry.space_group_name_H-M   'P 1'
#
loop_
_entity.id
_entity.type
_entity.pdbx_description
1 polymer ?
#
loop_
_entity_poly.entity_id
_entity_poly.type
_entity_poly.pdbx_seq_one_letter_code
_entity_poly.pdbx_strand_id
1 'polypeptide(L)'
;MRYSWYDIDWLIATRSEMDIEAEALSLTEEFYPGHRADLAEALRRIDGLVDAGTYVEPKPRELTDDERQIIDQMKVVENMIALKKSPDPGQAARMKRLWEKEDFDNSPTSEIWHIMDVLLTVTGQKGRVPINPPWRKATVNNQLHAMRRLVDEDGITPRQAALSVATGAGRENQVKTLWKHYRQKQKLRGKK
;
A
#
# COMPACT_ATOMS: atom_id res chain seq x y z
N MET A 1 -2.63 20.36 -10.37
CA MET A 1 -1.54 19.50 -10.86
C MET A 1 -1.55 18.24 -10.01
N ARG A 2 -1.86 17.06 -10.56
CA ARG A 2 -1.68 15.79 -9.82
C ARG A 2 -0.19 15.48 -9.86
N TYR A 3 0.49 15.56 -8.72
CA TYR A 3 1.81 14.94 -8.58
C TYR A 3 1.57 13.44 -8.48
N SER A 4 1.58 12.76 -9.64
CA SER A 4 1.66 11.31 -9.69
C SER A 4 3.11 10.95 -9.43
N TRP A 5 3.36 10.25 -8.34
CA TRP A 5 4.72 9.90 -7.92
C TRP A 5 5.24 8.67 -8.68
N TYR A 6 4.34 7.92 -9.32
CA TYR A 6 4.65 6.69 -10.04
C TYR A 6 3.80 6.55 -11.30
N ASP A 7 4.45 6.10 -12.38
CA ASP A 7 3.74 5.58 -13.55
C ASP A 7 2.91 4.33 -13.13
N ILE A 8 1.61 4.36 -13.39
CA ILE A 8 0.68 3.25 -13.07
C ILE A 8 1.12 1.97 -13.77
N ASP A 9 1.60 2.06 -15.02
CA ASP A 9 2.06 0.90 -15.77
C ASP A 9 3.35 0.34 -15.17
N TRP A 10 4.22 1.19 -14.63
CA TRP A 10 5.39 0.76 -13.86
C TRP A 10 4.98 0.04 -12.56
N LEU A 11 4.00 0.55 -11.81
CA LEU A 11 3.51 -0.10 -10.58
C LEU A 11 3.01 -1.52 -10.88
N ILE A 12 2.19 -1.68 -11.91
CA ILE A 12 1.61 -2.98 -12.30
C ILE A 12 2.72 -3.93 -12.82
N ALA A 13 3.68 -3.42 -13.57
CA ALA A 13 4.75 -4.23 -14.15
C ALA A 13 5.78 -4.72 -13.12
N THR A 14 5.94 -4.01 -12.01
CA THR A 14 7.03 -4.26 -11.06
C THR A 14 6.58 -4.82 -9.72
N ARG A 15 5.29 -4.76 -9.38
CA ARG A 15 4.79 -5.09 -8.04
C ARG A 15 3.52 -5.93 -8.10
N SER A 16 3.45 -6.92 -7.20
CA SER A 16 2.27 -7.77 -7.13
C SER A 16 1.04 -6.99 -6.67
N GLU A 17 -0.17 -7.48 -6.98
CA GLU A 17 -1.41 -6.91 -6.43
C GLU A 17 -1.31 -6.83 -4.91
N MET A 18 -0.78 -7.89 -4.28
CA MET A 18 -0.62 -7.97 -2.83
C MET A 18 0.29 -6.88 -2.26
N ASP A 19 1.38 -6.54 -2.97
CA ASP A 19 2.32 -5.50 -2.55
C ASP A 19 1.72 -4.10 -2.66
N ILE A 20 0.93 -3.87 -3.71
CA ILE A 20 0.21 -2.61 -3.92
C ILE A 20 -0.88 -2.46 -2.84
N GLU A 21 -1.59 -3.54 -2.50
CA GLU A 21 -2.60 -3.53 -1.44
C GLU A 21 -2.02 -3.34 -0.04
N ALA A 22 -0.88 -3.97 0.24
CA ALA A 22 -0.15 -3.82 1.50
C ALA A 22 0.26 -2.36 1.71
N GLU A 23 0.80 -1.71 0.68
CA GLU A 23 1.17 -0.30 0.74
C GLU A 23 -0.06 0.59 0.86
N ALA A 24 -1.11 0.38 0.07
CA ALA A 24 -2.32 1.18 0.15
C ALA A 24 -2.99 1.11 1.54
N LEU A 25 -2.88 -0.02 2.23
CA LEU A 25 -3.29 -0.17 3.63
C LEU A 25 -2.40 0.59 4.62
N SER A 26 -1.10 0.71 4.31
CA SER A 26 -0.15 1.45 5.15
C SER A 26 -0.30 2.97 5.06
N LEU A 27 -0.86 3.46 3.95
CA LEU A 27 -1.00 4.89 3.70
C LEU A 27 -2.31 5.43 4.24
N THR A 28 -2.21 6.47 5.07
CA THR A 28 -3.35 7.28 5.50
C THR A 28 -3.73 8.28 4.41
N GLU A 29 -5.02 8.33 4.06
CA GLU A 29 -5.57 9.16 2.97
C GLU A 29 -5.26 10.65 3.12
N GLU A 30 -5.15 11.11 4.36
CA GLU A 30 -4.83 12.48 4.74
C GLU A 30 -3.39 12.89 4.39
N PHE A 31 -2.45 11.95 4.32
CA PHE A 31 -1.03 12.26 4.23
C PHE A 31 -0.49 12.12 2.81
N TYR A 32 -1.04 11.19 2.02
CA TYR A 32 -0.57 10.89 0.67
C TYR A 32 -1.74 10.69 -0.32
N PRO A 33 -2.59 11.71 -0.53
CA PRO A 33 -3.80 11.56 -1.34
C PRO A 33 -3.50 11.25 -2.81
N GLY A 34 -2.43 11.82 -3.38
CA GLY A 34 -2.00 11.54 -4.75
C GLY A 34 -1.50 10.10 -4.93
N HIS A 35 -0.56 9.67 -4.10
CA HIS A 35 -0.02 8.31 -4.13
C HIS A 35 -1.09 7.25 -3.89
N ARG A 36 -2.01 7.50 -2.94
CA ARG A 36 -3.16 6.59 -2.71
C ARG A 36 -4.09 6.51 -3.92
N ALA A 37 -4.26 7.61 -4.66
CA ALA A 37 -5.05 7.59 -5.89
C ALA A 37 -4.36 6.77 -6.99
N ASP A 38 -3.04 6.89 -7.14
CA ASP A 38 -2.23 6.11 -8.10
C ASP A 38 -2.30 4.61 -7.77
N LEU A 39 -2.15 4.22 -6.51
CA LEU A 39 -2.32 2.83 -6.07
C LEU A 39 -3.74 2.31 -6.31
N ALA A 40 -4.77 3.11 -6.03
CA ALA A 40 -6.15 2.74 -6.31
C ALA A 40 -6.41 2.55 -7.81
N GLU A 41 -5.80 3.37 -8.65
CA GLU A 41 -5.89 3.26 -10.11
C GLU A 41 -5.17 2.02 -10.64
N ALA A 42 -3.97 1.73 -10.14
CA ALA A 42 -3.24 0.50 -10.44
C ALA A 42 -4.08 -0.75 -10.08
N LEU A 43 -4.70 -0.78 -8.89
CA LEU A 43 -5.55 -1.90 -8.48
C LEU A 43 -6.78 -2.07 -9.38
N ARG A 44 -7.42 -0.98 -9.83
CA ARG A 44 -8.54 -1.07 -10.79
C ARG A 44 -8.09 -1.58 -12.16
N ARG A 45 -6.90 -1.20 -12.61
CA ARG A 45 -6.35 -1.67 -13.89
C ARG A 45 -5.96 -3.15 -13.81
N ILE A 46 -5.39 -3.60 -12.68
CA ILE A 46 -5.21 -5.03 -12.38
C ILE A 46 -6.55 -5.77 -12.41
N ASP A 47 -7.60 -5.22 -11.79
CA ASP A 47 -8.92 -5.86 -11.80
C ASP A 47 -9.37 -6.13 -13.26
N GLY A 48 -9.28 -5.13 -14.14
CA GLY A 48 -9.62 -5.26 -15.56
C GLY A 48 -8.74 -6.25 -16.33
N LEU A 49 -7.44 -6.31 -16.04
CA LEU A 49 -6.53 -7.30 -16.63
C LEU A 49 -6.87 -8.73 -16.18
N VAL A 50 -7.28 -8.90 -14.92
CA VAL A 50 -7.72 -10.20 -14.37
C VAL A 50 -9.02 -10.64 -15.04
N ASP A 51 -9.96 -9.72 -15.26
CA ASP A 51 -11.23 -10.01 -15.94
C ASP A 51 -11.01 -10.36 -17.42
N ALA A 52 -10.07 -9.68 -18.09
CA ALA A 52 -9.65 -10.02 -19.44
C ALA A 52 -8.85 -11.33 -19.55
N GLY A 53 -8.44 -11.93 -18.42
CA GLY A 53 -7.58 -13.11 -18.40
C GLY A 53 -6.14 -12.85 -18.86
N THR A 54 -5.72 -11.58 -18.91
CA THR A 54 -4.38 -11.16 -19.39
C THR A 54 -3.45 -10.73 -18.26
N TYR A 55 -3.92 -10.71 -17.02
CA TYR A 55 -3.07 -10.38 -15.87
C TYR A 55 -2.04 -11.48 -15.63
N VAL A 56 -0.76 -11.11 -15.65
CA VAL A 56 0.35 -11.95 -15.26
C VAL A 56 0.96 -11.31 -14.03
N GLU A 57 0.90 -12.02 -12.90
CA GLU A 57 1.53 -11.55 -11.66
C GLU A 57 3.02 -11.30 -11.93
N PRO A 58 3.54 -10.09 -11.65
CA PRO A 58 4.95 -9.84 -11.81
C PRO A 58 5.70 -10.77 -10.86
N LYS A 59 6.67 -11.52 -11.42
CA LYS A 59 7.60 -12.27 -10.58
C LYS A 59 8.34 -11.24 -9.71
N PRO A 60 8.58 -11.54 -8.43
CA PRO A 60 9.40 -10.66 -7.60
C PRO A 60 10.73 -10.47 -8.32
N ARG A 61 10.93 -9.27 -8.88
CA ARG A 61 12.21 -8.95 -9.50
C ARG A 61 13.19 -8.77 -8.35
N GLU A 62 14.32 -9.46 -8.43
CA GLU A 62 15.43 -9.13 -7.55
C GLU A 62 15.81 -7.68 -7.81
N LEU A 63 15.60 -6.84 -6.79
CA LEU A 63 16.05 -5.46 -6.85
C LEU A 63 17.57 -5.48 -6.99
N THR A 64 18.09 -4.67 -7.90
CA THR A 64 19.53 -4.37 -7.93
C THR A 64 19.93 -3.68 -6.62
N ASP A 65 21.21 -3.71 -6.28
CA ASP A 65 21.70 -3.05 -5.05
C ASP A 65 21.40 -1.54 -5.08
N ASP A 66 21.52 -0.91 -6.25
CA ASP A 66 21.17 0.50 -6.47
C ASP A 66 19.69 0.78 -6.19
N GLU A 67 18.79 -0.10 -6.66
CA GLU A 67 17.36 0.05 -6.43
C GLU A 67 16.98 -0.19 -4.96
N ARG A 68 17.65 -1.12 -4.28
CA ARG A 68 17.48 -1.30 -2.83
C ARG A 68 17.94 -0.05 -2.09
N GLN A 69 19.07 0.52 -2.50
CA GLN A 69 19.61 1.73 -1.91
C GLN A 69 18.65 2.93 -2.11
N ILE A 70 18.09 3.10 -3.30
CA ILE A 70 17.09 4.15 -3.58
C ILE A 70 15.83 3.94 -2.73
N ILE A 71 15.29 2.71 -2.67
CA ILE A 71 14.11 2.40 -1.86
C ILE A 71 14.36 2.67 -0.38
N ASP A 72 15.52 2.27 0.14
CA ASP A 72 15.87 2.51 1.53
C ASP A 72 16.06 4.00 1.81
N GLN A 73 16.63 4.77 0.88
CA GLN A 73 16.69 6.23 0.96
C GLN A 73 15.27 6.86 0.98
N MET A 74 14.35 6.40 0.13
CA MET A 74 12.98 6.91 0.12
C MET A 74 12.24 6.64 1.44
N LYS A 75 12.41 5.44 2.03
CA LYS A 75 11.85 5.12 3.35
C LYS A 75 12.33 6.07 4.46
N VAL A 76 13.56 6.59 4.36
CA VAL A 76 14.10 7.55 5.33
C VAL A 76 13.38 8.88 5.22
N VAL A 77 13.22 9.38 3.99
CA VAL A 77 12.46 10.61 3.72
C VAL A 77 11.04 10.47 4.28
N GLU A 78 10.37 9.36 4.01
CA GLU A 78 9.03 9.08 4.55
C GLU A 78 9.00 9.04 6.08
N ASN A 79 9.98 8.40 6.71
CA ASN A 79 10.07 8.33 8.17
C ASN A 79 10.34 9.70 8.79
N MET A 80 11.16 10.54 8.16
CA MET A 80 11.40 11.91 8.62
C MET A 80 10.15 12.77 8.52
N ILE A 81 9.40 12.67 7.41
CA ILE A 81 8.11 13.35 7.23
C ILE A 81 7.11 12.85 8.29
N ALA A 82 7.07 11.55 8.56
CA ALA A 82 6.21 10.97 9.58
C ALA A 82 6.60 11.42 10.99
N LEU A 83 7.89 11.54 11.32
CA LEU A 83 8.38 12.03 12.61
C LEU A 83 8.00 13.49 12.86
N LYS A 84 7.98 14.34 11.81
CA LYS A 84 7.47 15.71 11.88
C LYS A 84 6.01 15.75 12.34
N LYS A 85 5.25 14.69 12.03
CA LYS A 85 3.84 14.52 12.38
C LYS A 85 3.61 13.41 13.43
N SER A 86 4.63 13.10 14.24
CA SER A 86 4.55 12.05 15.26
C SER A 86 3.43 12.35 16.27
N PRO A 87 2.64 11.35 16.69
CA PRO A 87 1.65 11.51 17.76
C PRO A 87 2.30 11.74 19.14
N ASP A 88 3.60 11.47 19.28
CA ASP A 88 4.39 11.86 20.45
C ASP A 88 4.82 13.33 20.32
N PRO A 89 4.29 14.24 21.18
CA PRO A 89 4.59 15.67 21.09
C PRO A 89 6.08 16.00 21.29
N GLY A 90 6.78 15.21 22.09
CA GLY A 90 8.21 15.38 22.35
C GLY A 90 9.06 15.02 21.14
N GLN A 91 8.71 13.93 20.45
CA GLN A 91 9.35 13.56 19.19
C GLN A 91 9.06 14.58 18.08
N ALA A 92 7.79 14.98 17.92
CA ALA A 92 7.40 15.97 16.92
C ALA A 92 8.11 17.31 17.13
N ALA A 93 8.23 17.78 18.38
CA ALA A 93 8.94 19.02 18.70
C ALA A 93 10.44 18.94 18.40
N ARG A 94 11.10 17.82 18.69
CA ARG A 94 12.52 17.62 18.36
C ARG A 94 12.74 17.60 16.85
N MET A 95 11.89 16.88 16.12
CA MET A 95 11.98 16.82 14.67
C MET A 95 11.71 18.19 14.03
N LYS A 96 10.72 18.94 14.53
CA LYS A 96 10.42 20.29 14.05
C LYS A 96 11.62 21.23 14.23
N ARG A 97 12.28 21.21 15.39
CA ARG A 97 13.49 22.03 15.62
C ARG A 97 14.63 21.66 14.67
N LEU A 98 14.86 20.36 14.44
CA LEU A 98 15.85 19.90 13.48
C LEU A 98 15.50 20.35 12.06
N TRP A 99 14.21 20.25 11.70
CA TRP A 99 13.69 20.64 10.39
C TRP A 99 13.94 22.13 10.09
N GLU A 100 13.65 22.99 11.06
CA GLU A 100 13.84 24.44 10.97
C GLU A 100 15.33 24.82 11.02
N LYS A 101 16.13 24.13 11.84
CA LYS A 101 17.56 24.42 12.00
C LYS A 101 18.36 24.16 10.73
N GLU A 102 18.06 23.07 10.03
CA GLU A 102 18.78 22.64 8.82
C GLU A 102 18.08 23.11 7.53
N ASP A 103 17.04 23.93 7.67
CA ASP A 103 16.24 24.51 6.58
C ASP A 103 15.81 23.48 5.53
N PHE A 104 15.29 22.34 5.98
CA PHE A 104 14.92 21.20 5.11
C PHE A 104 13.93 21.57 4.00
N ASP A 105 13.18 22.66 4.15
CA ASP A 105 12.20 23.11 3.14
C ASP A 105 12.87 23.82 1.94
N ASN A 106 14.08 24.37 2.11
CA ASN A 106 14.79 25.13 1.09
C ASN A 106 16.15 24.55 0.69
N SER A 107 16.73 23.66 1.52
CA SER A 107 18.02 23.03 1.26
C SER A 107 17.93 21.96 0.16
N PRO A 108 18.87 21.92 -0.80
CA PRO A 108 18.92 20.86 -1.81
C PRO A 108 19.23 19.50 -1.15
N THR A 109 18.64 18.43 -1.69
CA THR A 109 18.74 17.07 -1.13
C THR A 109 20.18 16.60 -0.88
N SER A 110 21.13 17.01 -1.72
CA SER A 110 22.55 16.70 -1.59
C SER A 110 23.19 17.29 -0.32
N GLU A 111 22.72 18.45 0.15
CA GLU A 111 23.28 19.14 1.32
C GLU A 111 22.78 18.54 2.62
N ILE A 112 21.55 18.05 2.64
CA ILE A 112 20.94 17.43 3.83
C ILE A 112 21.19 15.92 3.92
N TRP A 113 21.76 15.29 2.87
CA TRP A 113 21.90 13.83 2.79
C TRP A 113 22.76 13.23 3.90
N HIS A 114 23.85 13.91 4.28
CA HIS A 114 24.71 13.48 5.37
C HIS A 114 23.98 13.45 6.73
N ILE A 115 23.01 14.35 6.95
CA ILE A 115 22.16 14.38 8.13
C ILE A 115 21.18 13.21 8.09
N MET A 116 20.62 12.92 6.91
CA MET A 116 19.75 11.78 6.68
C MET A 116 20.48 10.44 6.90
N ASP A 117 21.75 10.36 6.54
CA ASP A 117 22.61 9.18 6.72
C ASP A 117 22.96 8.90 8.21
N VAL A 118 23.10 9.97 9.01
CA VAL A 118 23.24 9.85 10.47
C VAL A 118 21.93 9.40 11.12
N LEU A 119 20.78 9.85 10.63
CA LEU A 119 19.47 9.39 11.13
C LEU A 119 19.18 7.93 10.73
N LEU A 120 19.67 7.51 9.57
CA LEU A 120 19.65 6.14 9.05
C LEU A 120 20.32 5.15 10.01
N THR A 121 21.51 5.50 10.53
CA THR A 121 22.29 4.64 11.41
C THR A 121 21.66 4.45 12.80
N VAL A 122 20.87 5.42 13.27
CA VAL A 122 20.21 5.37 14.59
C VAL A 122 18.84 4.68 14.56
N THR A 123 18.19 4.59 13.38
CA THR A 123 16.88 3.92 13.23
C THR A 123 16.97 2.44 12.88
N GLY A 124 18.18 1.93 12.65
CA GLY A 124 18.43 0.51 12.40
C GLY A 124 18.15 -0.33 13.64
N GLN A 125 16.92 -0.83 13.79
CA GLN A 125 16.65 -2.17 14.36
C GLN A 125 15.18 -2.60 14.48
N LYS A 126 14.19 -1.78 14.13
CA LYS A 126 12.80 -2.26 14.00
C LYS A 126 12.26 -1.86 12.65
N GLY A 127 12.57 -2.68 11.63
CA GLY A 127 11.87 -2.61 10.36
C GLY A 127 10.37 -2.54 10.62
N ARG A 128 9.66 -1.65 9.92
CA ARG A 128 8.20 -1.65 9.93
C ARG A 128 7.76 -3.08 9.66
N VAL A 129 6.96 -3.65 10.56
CA VAL A 129 6.35 -4.95 10.32
C VAL A 129 5.60 -4.81 8.99
N PRO A 130 5.93 -5.60 7.95
CA PRO A 130 5.24 -5.49 6.67
C PRO A 130 3.75 -5.67 6.95
N ILE A 131 2.95 -4.68 6.53
CA ILE A 131 1.51 -4.77 6.67
C ILE A 131 1.07 -5.89 5.74
N ASN A 132 0.78 -7.03 6.32
CA ASN A 132 0.25 -8.16 5.57
C ASN A 132 -1.25 -7.94 5.40
N PRO A 133 -1.77 -7.85 4.17
CA PRO A 133 -3.21 -7.79 3.96
C PRO A 133 -3.86 -9.01 4.61
N PRO A 134 -5.02 -8.86 5.28
CA PRO A 134 -5.62 -9.96 6.01
C PRO A 134 -6.12 -11.09 5.08
N TRP A 135 -6.20 -10.83 3.77
CA TRP A 135 -6.51 -11.79 2.72
C TRP A 135 -5.28 -12.36 1.99
N ARG A 136 -4.07 -12.26 2.56
CA ARG A 136 -2.82 -12.79 1.97
C ARG A 136 -2.89 -14.28 1.61
N LYS A 137 -3.69 -15.07 2.33
CA LYS A 137 -3.86 -16.49 2.03
C LYS A 137 -4.50 -16.65 0.66
N ALA A 138 -3.84 -17.42 -0.23
CA ALA A 138 -4.31 -17.64 -1.61
C ALA A 138 -5.79 -18.07 -1.69
N THR A 139 -6.22 -18.97 -0.80
CA THR A 139 -7.63 -19.39 -0.73
C THR A 139 -8.59 -18.21 -0.50
N VAL A 140 -8.26 -17.32 0.44
CA VAL A 140 -9.07 -16.14 0.74
C VAL A 140 -9.02 -15.17 -0.42
N ASN A 141 -7.85 -14.92 -1.01
CA ASN A 141 -7.73 -14.03 -2.16
C ASN A 141 -8.56 -14.53 -3.36
N ASN A 142 -8.48 -15.82 -3.68
CA ASN A 142 -9.26 -16.44 -4.74
C ASN A 142 -10.77 -16.33 -4.49
N GLN A 143 -11.21 -16.53 -3.24
CA GLN A 143 -12.61 -16.32 -2.86
C GLN A 143 -13.05 -14.85 -3.07
N LEU A 144 -12.18 -13.89 -2.78
CA LEU A 144 -12.48 -12.47 -2.99
C LEU A 144 -12.53 -12.09 -4.49
N HIS A 145 -11.70 -12.70 -5.34
CA HIS A 145 -11.81 -12.54 -6.79
C HIS A 145 -13.11 -13.16 -7.33
N ALA A 146 -13.48 -14.34 -6.87
CA ALA A 146 -14.75 -14.97 -7.22
C ALA A 146 -15.94 -14.10 -6.78
N MET A 147 -15.88 -13.52 -5.57
CA MET A 147 -16.88 -12.56 -5.11
C MET A 147 -16.97 -11.33 -6.00
N ARG A 148 -15.83 -10.79 -6.46
CA ARG A 148 -15.79 -9.63 -7.34
C ARG A 148 -16.56 -9.91 -8.63
N ARG A 149 -16.28 -11.02 -9.30
CA ARG A 149 -16.99 -11.43 -10.52
C ARG A 149 -18.48 -11.55 -10.29
N LEU A 150 -18.90 -12.25 -9.23
CA LEU A 150 -20.33 -12.37 -8.90
C LEU A 150 -21.00 -11.00 -8.68
N VAL A 151 -20.32 -10.05 -8.03
CA VAL A 151 -20.88 -8.71 -7.78
C VAL A 151 -20.91 -7.88 -9.07
N ASP A 152 -19.84 -7.90 -9.86
CA ASP A 152 -19.68 -7.05 -11.05
C ASP A 152 -20.45 -7.61 -12.27
N GLU A 153 -20.54 -8.94 -12.42
CA GLU A 153 -21.22 -9.63 -13.54
C GLU A 153 -22.68 -9.96 -13.22
N ASP A 154 -22.95 -10.59 -12.07
CA ASP A 154 -24.32 -11.05 -11.73
C ASP A 154 -25.12 -9.99 -10.95
N GLY A 155 -24.49 -8.87 -10.59
CA GLY A 155 -25.13 -7.78 -9.85
C GLY A 155 -25.61 -8.17 -8.44
N ILE A 156 -25.14 -9.29 -7.89
CA ILE A 156 -25.56 -9.73 -6.55
C ILE A 156 -24.86 -8.92 -5.47
N THR A 157 -25.48 -8.87 -4.28
CA THR A 157 -24.89 -8.11 -3.17
C THR A 157 -23.59 -8.77 -2.68
N PRO A 158 -22.62 -7.99 -2.15
CA PRO A 158 -21.39 -8.55 -1.59
C PRO A 158 -21.61 -9.63 -0.51
N ARG A 159 -22.73 -9.56 0.21
CA ARG A 159 -23.10 -10.56 1.21
C ARG A 159 -23.59 -11.87 0.58
N GLN A 160 -24.36 -11.79 -0.50
CA GLN A 160 -24.75 -12.96 -1.30
C GLN A 160 -23.54 -13.59 -1.97
N ALA A 161 -22.64 -12.79 -2.55
CA ALA A 161 -21.39 -13.29 -3.11
C ALA A 161 -20.54 -14.03 -2.06
N ALA A 162 -20.40 -13.47 -0.85
CA ALA A 162 -19.72 -14.14 0.26
C ALA A 162 -20.37 -15.48 0.64
N LEU A 163 -21.70 -15.56 0.62
CA LEU A 163 -22.43 -16.81 0.84
C LEU A 163 -22.13 -17.84 -0.24
N SER A 164 -22.05 -17.42 -1.51
CA SER A 164 -21.78 -18.32 -2.64
C SER A 164 -20.37 -18.90 -2.62
N VAL A 165 -19.36 -18.15 -2.18
CA VAL A 165 -17.95 -18.60 -2.20
C VAL A 165 -17.46 -19.24 -0.89
N ALA A 166 -18.21 -19.09 0.21
CA ALA A 166 -17.84 -19.66 1.50
C ALA A 166 -18.04 -21.19 1.50
N THR A 167 -17.07 -21.93 2.02
CA THR A 167 -16.98 -23.39 1.95
C THR A 167 -16.57 -23.99 3.29
N GLY A 168 -17.13 -25.15 3.64
CA GLY A 168 -16.69 -25.95 4.79
C GLY A 168 -17.37 -25.60 6.13
N ALA A 169 -16.84 -26.20 7.21
CA ALA A 169 -17.32 -25.97 8.58
C ALA A 169 -17.02 -24.53 9.04
N GLY A 170 -17.98 -23.87 9.71
CA GLY A 170 -17.84 -22.48 10.14
C GLY A 170 -18.18 -21.43 9.06
N ARG A 171 -18.97 -21.82 8.05
CA ARG A 171 -19.41 -20.99 6.91
C ARG A 171 -19.88 -19.60 7.33
N GLU A 172 -20.66 -19.47 8.40
CA GLU A 172 -21.17 -18.15 8.85
C GLU A 172 -20.05 -17.18 9.24
N ASN A 173 -19.03 -17.65 9.95
CA ASN A 173 -17.88 -16.82 10.33
C ASN A 173 -17.02 -16.47 9.12
N GLN A 174 -16.87 -17.41 8.19
CA GLN A 174 -16.17 -17.16 6.93
C GLN A 174 -16.90 -16.11 6.09
N VAL A 175 -18.23 -16.18 5.96
CA VAL A 175 -19.04 -15.18 5.23
C VAL A 175 -18.83 -13.79 5.81
N LYS A 176 -18.90 -13.64 7.15
CA LYS A 176 -18.65 -12.35 7.82
C LYS A 176 -17.25 -11.82 7.51
N THR A 177 -16.26 -12.71 7.51
CA THR A 177 -14.85 -12.37 7.26
C THR A 177 -14.61 -11.95 5.81
N LEU A 178 -15.08 -12.74 4.85
CA LEU A 178 -14.99 -12.47 3.42
C LEU A 178 -15.72 -11.18 3.05
N TRP A 179 -16.92 -10.97 3.58
CA TRP A 179 -17.65 -9.71 3.37
C TRP A 179 -16.86 -8.49 3.88
N LYS A 180 -16.26 -8.58 5.08
CA LYS A 180 -15.42 -7.52 5.62
C LYS A 180 -14.20 -7.25 4.74
N HIS A 181 -13.49 -8.29 4.33
CA HIS A 181 -12.30 -8.18 3.48
C HIS A 181 -12.62 -7.66 2.09
N TYR A 182 -13.72 -8.10 1.49
CA TYR A 182 -14.20 -7.58 0.21
C TYR A 182 -14.42 -6.07 0.29
N ARG A 183 -15.14 -5.59 1.30
CA ARG A 183 -15.36 -4.14 1.49
C ARG A 183 -14.04 -3.38 1.68
N GLN A 184 -13.06 -3.97 2.37
CA GLN A 184 -11.74 -3.36 2.49
C GLN A 184 -11.03 -3.29 1.13
N LYS A 185 -11.00 -4.36 0.33
CA LYS A 185 -10.45 -4.38 -1.04
C LYS A 185 -11.12 -3.33 -1.93
N GLN A 186 -12.44 -3.19 -1.85
CA GLN A 186 -13.21 -2.17 -2.59
C GLN A 186 -12.82 -0.74 -2.22
N LYS A 187 -12.61 -0.47 -0.92
CA LYS A 187 -12.11 0.84 -0.46
C LYS A 187 -10.72 1.15 -1.00
N LEU A 188 -9.81 0.18 -1.06
CA LEU A 188 -8.47 0.38 -1.65
C LEU A 188 -8.54 0.76 -3.13
N ARG A 189 -9.58 0.31 -3.84
CA ARG A 189 -9.86 0.63 -5.25
C ARG A 189 -10.63 1.95 -5.43
N GLY A 190 -10.91 2.68 -4.34
CA GLY A 190 -11.69 3.92 -4.36
C GLY A 190 -13.20 3.72 -4.64
N LYS A 191 -13.72 2.49 -4.54
CA LYS A 191 -15.15 2.20 -4.66
C LYS A 191 -15.84 2.46 -3.30
N LYS A 192 -17.01 3.10 -3.32
CA LYS A 192 -17.80 3.47 -2.13
C LYS A 192 -18.59 2.28 -1.55
#